data_AF-A0A2D9L9M8-F1
#
_entry.id   AF-A0A2D9L9M8-F1
#
_cell.length_a   1.000
_cell.length_b   1.000
_cell.length_c   1.000
_cell.angle_alpha   90.00
_cell.angle_beta   90.00
_cell.angle_gamma   90.00
#
_symmetry.space_group_name_H-M   'P 1'
#
loop_
_entity.id
_entity.type
_entity.pdbx_description
1 polymer ?
#
loop_
_entity_poly.entity_id
_entity_poly.type
_entity_poly.pdbx_seq_one_letter_code
_entity_poly.pdbx_strand_id
1 'polypeptide(L)'
;MRIIIRYFFRALRLVLTPFMLLSEKLSTPKGVTRSAEQQASVDEASKNLALYQFKACPFCIKVRKEIARLGLNIVTRDAQHDPQHRAALEAG
;
A
#
# COMPACT_ATOMS: atom_id res chain seq x y z
N MET A 1 13.31 -32.28 0.91
CA MET A 1 12.98 -31.14 1.80
C MET A 1 12.69 -29.82 1.08
N ARG A 2 13.58 -29.28 0.24
CA ARG A 2 13.39 -27.94 -0.41
C ARG A 2 12.09 -27.81 -1.22
N ILE A 3 11.68 -28.87 -1.90
CA ILE A 3 10.46 -28.91 -2.72
C ILE A 3 9.20 -28.81 -1.85
N ILE A 4 9.14 -29.56 -0.75
CA ILE A 4 8.02 -29.56 0.20
C ILE A 4 7.85 -28.17 0.81
N ILE A 5 8.95 -27.57 1.27
CA ILE A 5 8.96 -26.21 1.84
C ILE A 5 8.48 -25.17 0.81
N ARG A 6 8.92 -25.28 -0.45
CA ARG A 6 8.49 -24.37 -1.53
C ARG A 6 6.98 -24.45 -1.78
N TYR A 7 6.41 -25.65 -1.83
CA TYR A 7 4.97 -25.82 -2.02
C TYR A 7 4.16 -25.37 -0.81
N PHE A 8 4.66 -25.63 0.41
CA PHE A 8 4.04 -25.14 1.64
C PHE A 8 3.91 -23.61 1.64
N PHE A 9 5.00 -22.88 1.41
CA PHE A 9 4.96 -21.41 1.35
C PHE A 9 4.13 -20.89 0.17
N ARG A 10 4.06 -21.62 -0.95
CA ARG A 10 3.21 -21.26 -2.09
C ARG A 10 1.74 -21.37 -1.72
N ALA A 11 1.32 -22.47 -1.10
CA ALA A 11 -0.04 -22.64 -0.61
C ALA A 11 -0.40 -21.59 0.46
N LEU A 12 0.52 -21.35 1.40
CA LEU A 12 0.34 -20.34 2.45
C LEU A 12 0.13 -18.94 1.86
N ARG A 13 0.94 -18.52 0.88
CA ARG A 13 0.77 -17.22 0.20
C ARG A 13 -0.56 -17.09 -0.53
N LEU A 14 -1.05 -18.18 -1.14
CA LEU A 14 -2.33 -18.18 -1.83
C LEU A 14 -3.51 -17.91 -0.87
N VAL A 15 -3.39 -18.31 0.40
CA VAL A 15 -4.43 -18.08 1.42
C VAL A 15 -4.22 -16.76 2.17
N LEU A 16 -2.99 -16.46 2.62
CA LEU A 16 -2.70 -15.26 3.41
C LEU A 16 -2.88 -13.96 2.64
N THR A 17 -2.46 -13.93 1.36
CA THR A 17 -2.52 -12.70 0.55
C THR A 17 -3.94 -12.15 0.41
N PRO A 18 -4.95 -12.93 -0.04
CA PRO A 18 -6.31 -12.42 -0.14
C PRO A 18 -6.90 -12.05 1.22
N PHE A 19 -6.54 -12.78 2.29
CA PHE A 19 -7.00 -12.44 3.64
C PHE A 19 -6.47 -11.07 4.09
N MET A 20 -5.18 -10.78 3.88
CA MET A 20 -4.60 -9.48 4.24
C MET A 20 -5.22 -8.33 3.44
N LEU A 21 -5.41 -8.51 2.13
CA LEU A 21 -6.03 -7.48 1.26
C LEU A 21 -7.52 -7.26 1.60
N LEU A 22 -8.25 -8.34 1.93
CA LEU A 22 -9.64 -8.23 2.36
C LEU A 22 -9.74 -7.52 3.72
N SER A 23 -8.87 -7.88 4.67
CA SER A 23 -8.78 -7.24 5.97
C SER A 23 -8.52 -5.74 5.83
N GLU A 24 -7.60 -5.34 4.95
CA GLU A 24 -7.37 -3.93 4.63
C GLU A 24 -8.67 -3.26 4.18
N LYS A 25 -9.33 -3.75 3.12
CA LYS A 25 -10.53 -3.13 2.56
C LYS A 25 -11.63 -2.94 3.61
N LEU A 26 -11.79 -3.90 4.52
CA LEU A 26 -12.81 -3.85 5.58
C LEU A 26 -12.45 -2.89 6.73
N SER A 27 -11.17 -2.65 6.97
CA SER A 27 -10.70 -1.88 8.13
C SER A 27 -10.08 -0.53 7.77
N THR A 28 -10.13 -0.13 6.50
CA THR A 28 -9.71 1.20 6.07
C THR A 28 -10.66 2.27 6.64
N PRO A 29 -10.15 3.22 7.43
CA PRO A 29 -10.97 4.28 8.02
C PRO A 29 -11.47 5.26 6.96
N LYS A 30 -12.59 5.94 7.26
CA LYS A 30 -13.02 7.10 6.46
C LYS A 30 -12.02 8.24 6.63
N GLY A 31 -11.74 8.96 5.55
CA GLY A 31 -10.87 10.12 5.59
C GLY A 31 -11.48 11.30 6.33
N VAL A 32 -10.61 12.17 6.86
CA VAL A 32 -11.01 13.46 7.46
C VAL A 32 -11.74 14.31 6.43
N THR A 33 -12.91 14.84 6.79
CA THR A 33 -13.65 15.80 5.97
C THR A 33 -13.07 17.20 6.18
N ARG A 34 -12.71 17.87 5.07
CA ARG A 34 -12.18 19.26 5.05
C ARG A 34 -13.00 20.13 4.11
N SER A 35 -12.86 21.45 4.23
CA SER A 35 -13.31 22.36 3.16
C SER A 35 -12.47 22.17 1.89
N ALA A 36 -12.97 22.66 0.75
CA ALA A 36 -12.26 22.52 -0.52
C ALA A 36 -10.88 23.21 -0.48
N GLU A 37 -10.78 24.38 0.17
CA GLU A 37 -9.54 25.16 0.29
C GLU A 37 -8.52 24.43 1.17
N GLN A 38 -8.97 23.86 2.29
CA GLN A 38 -8.12 23.10 3.18
C GLN A 38 -7.63 21.81 2.54
N GLN A 39 -8.48 21.13 1.76
CA GLN A 39 -8.09 19.93 1.04
C GLN A 39 -7.05 20.27 -0.04
N ALA A 40 -7.25 21.34 -0.81
CA ALA A 40 -6.30 21.79 -1.83
C ALA A 40 -4.92 22.09 -1.24
N SER A 41 -4.85 22.72 -0.06
CA SER A 41 -3.59 22.98 0.65
C SER A 41 -2.85 21.68 1.02
N VAL A 42 -3.58 20.67 1.48
CA VAL A 42 -3.03 19.37 1.87
C VAL A 42 -2.61 18.55 0.63
N ASP A 43 -3.39 18.60 -0.44
CA ASP A 43 -3.06 17.95 -1.71
C ASP A 43 -1.80 18.56 -2.32
N GLU A 44 -1.68 19.89 -2.30
CA GLU A 44 -0.47 20.59 -2.75
C GLU A 44 0.76 20.22 -1.91
N ALA A 45 0.61 20.15 -0.58
CA ALA A 45 1.70 19.73 0.31
C ALA A 45 2.12 18.27 0.10
N SER A 46 1.20 17.40 -0.36
CA SER A 46 1.45 15.97 -0.57
C SER A 46 1.70 15.58 -2.02
N LYS A 47 1.63 16.53 -2.97
CA LYS A 47 1.69 16.26 -4.42
C LYS A 47 2.94 15.51 -4.90
N ASN A 48 4.05 15.70 -4.19
CA ASN A 48 5.35 15.10 -4.53
C ASN A 48 5.58 13.76 -3.82
N LEU A 49 4.62 13.29 -3.02
CA LEU A 49 4.73 12.04 -2.29
C LEU A 49 4.22 10.87 -3.14
N ALA A 50 4.96 9.77 -3.11
CA ALA A 50 4.53 8.49 -3.65
C ALA A 50 4.85 7.39 -2.66
N LEU A 51 3.91 6.48 -2.42
CA LEU A 51 4.11 5.31 -1.57
C LEU A 51 4.56 4.13 -2.42
N TYR A 52 5.85 3.80 -2.36
CA TYR A 52 6.36 2.53 -2.84
C TYR A 52 5.99 1.42 -1.86
N GLN A 53 5.36 0.37 -2.36
CA GLN A 53 4.76 -0.64 -1.50
C GLN A 53 4.73 -2.03 -2.09
N PHE A 54 4.55 -3.00 -1.20
CA PHE A 54 4.12 -4.35 -1.53
C PHE A 54 2.66 -4.51 -1.09
N LYS A 55 1.80 -4.98 -1.99
CA LYS A 55 0.34 -4.98 -1.79
C LYS A 55 -0.08 -5.70 -0.49
N ALA A 56 0.48 -6.89 -0.24
CA ALA A 56 0.13 -7.71 0.92
C ALA A 56 0.96 -7.42 2.18
N CYS A 57 1.83 -6.41 2.17
CA CYS A 57 2.68 -6.12 3.34
C CYS A 57 1.86 -5.44 4.45
N PRO A 58 1.89 -5.96 5.71
CA PRO A 58 1.12 -5.38 6.81
C PRO A 58 1.54 -3.95 7.14
N PHE A 59 2.83 -3.62 6.99
CA PHE A 59 3.32 -2.27 7.21
C PHE A 59 2.87 -1.31 6.11
N CYS A 60 2.91 -1.73 4.85
CA CYS A 60 2.38 -0.93 3.74
C CYS A 60 0.87 -0.69 3.90
N ILE A 61 0.11 -1.72 4.30
CA ILE A 61 -1.32 -1.59 4.63
C ILE A 61 -1.53 -0.54 5.73
N LYS A 62 -0.71 -0.54 6.78
CA LYS A 62 -0.80 0.44 7.86
C LYS A 62 -0.60 1.88 7.36
N VAL A 63 0.40 2.10 6.50
CA VAL A 63 0.65 3.42 5.90
C VAL A 63 -0.52 3.83 4.99
N ARG A 64 -1.03 2.93 4.14
CA ARG A 64 -2.21 3.21 3.30
C ARG A 64 -3.44 3.60 4.12
N LYS A 65 -3.65 2.96 5.27
CA LYS A 65 -4.72 3.33 6.20
C LYS A 65 -4.54 4.72 6.79
N GLU A 66 -3.32 5.12 7.15
CA GLU A 66 -3.07 6.48 7.62
C GLU A 66 -3.22 7.52 6.49
N ILE A 67 -2.78 7.21 5.27
CA ILE A 67 -3.02 8.06 4.08
C ILE A 67 -4.53 8.27 3.88
N ALA A 68 -5.32 7.18 3.91
CA ALA A 68 -6.76 7.23 3.79
C ALA A 68 -7.41 8.00 4.96
N ARG A 69 -7.00 7.73 6.20
CA ARG A 69 -7.47 8.42 7.42
C ARG A 69 -7.24 9.92 7.31
N LEU A 70 -6.06 10.32 6.86
CA LEU A 70 -5.70 11.73 6.70
C LEU A 70 -6.32 12.36 5.44
N GLY A 71 -6.99 11.59 4.58
CA GLY A 71 -7.60 12.06 3.35
C GLY A 71 -6.58 12.62 2.36
N LEU A 72 -5.40 12.00 2.27
CA LEU A 72 -4.32 12.46 1.39
C LEU A 72 -4.42 11.79 0.02
N ASN A 73 -4.19 12.56 -1.04
CA ASN A 73 -4.12 12.04 -2.40
C ASN A 73 -2.68 11.62 -2.78
N ILE A 74 -2.22 10.48 -2.25
CA ILE A 74 -0.87 9.95 -2.49
C ILE A 74 -0.92 8.76 -3.46
N VAL A 75 -0.12 8.83 -4.51
CA VAL A 75 0.00 7.76 -5.51
C VAL A 75 0.73 6.56 -4.92
N THR A 76 0.23 5.35 -5.19
CA THR A 76 0.90 4.10 -4.77
C THR A 76 1.63 3.45 -5.94
N ARG A 77 2.84 2.94 -5.69
CA ARG A 77 3.76 2.32 -6.66
C ARG A 77 4.09 0.90 -6.21
N ASP A 78 3.82 -0.11 -7.03
CA ASP A 78 4.01 -1.53 -6.66
C ASP A 78 5.47 -1.95 -6.87
N ALA A 79 6.31 -1.81 -5.85
CA ALA A 79 7.73 -2.18 -5.94
C ALA A 79 7.97 -3.71 -5.95
N GLN A 80 6.92 -4.53 -5.77
CA GLN A 80 7.06 -5.99 -5.73
C GLN A 80 6.94 -6.62 -7.11
N HIS A 81 5.95 -6.18 -7.89
CA HIS A 81 5.60 -6.79 -9.17
C HIS A 81 5.79 -5.87 -10.38
N ASP A 82 6.05 -4.58 -10.17
CA ASP A 82 6.36 -3.63 -11.23
C ASP A 82 7.88 -3.39 -11.30
N PRO A 83 8.57 -3.88 -12.35
CA PRO A 83 10.00 -3.71 -12.50
C PRO A 83 10.42 -2.23 -12.61
N GLN A 84 9.57 -1.36 -13.16
CA GLN A 84 9.89 0.05 -13.33
C GLN A 84 9.88 0.77 -11.97
N HIS A 85 8.84 0.54 -11.17
CA HIS A 85 8.78 1.09 -9.82
C HIS A 85 9.87 0.52 -8.91
N ARG A 86 10.21 -0.76 -9.07
CA ARG A 86 11.32 -1.35 -8.34
C ARG A 86 12.64 -0.69 -8.70
N ALA A 87 12.96 -0.56 -9.99
CA ALA A 87 14.19 0.08 -10.44
C ALA A 87 14.27 1.55 -10.00
N ALA A 88 13.16 2.28 -10.07
CA ALA A 88 13.08 3.65 -9.57
C ALA A 88 13.38 3.73 -8.06
N LEU A 89 12.83 2.82 -7.25
CA LEU A 89 13.10 2.77 -5.81
C LEU A 89 14.57 2.43 -5.50
N GLU A 90 15.18 1.55 -6.29
CA GLU A 90 16.59 1.16 -6.15
C GLU A 90 17.55 2.29 -6.56
N ALA A 91 17.12 3.20 -7.45
CA ALA A 91 17.91 4.33 -7.93
C ALA A 91 17.88 5.58 -7.02
N GLY A 92 16.87 5.70 -6.16
CA GLY A 92 16.64 6.87 -5.29
C GLY A 92 15.78 7.96 -5.93
#